data_AF-A0A5M0YEY4-F1
#
_entry.id   AF-A0A5M0YEY4-F1
#
_cell.length_a   1.000
_cell.length_b   1.000
_cell.length_c   1.000
_cell.angle_alpha   90.00
_cell.angle_beta   90.00
_cell.angle_gamma   90.00
#
_symmetry.space_group_name_H-M   'P 1'
#
loop_
_entity.id
_entity.type
_entity.pdbx_description
1 polymer ?
#
loop_
_entity_poly.entity_id
_entity_poly.type
_entity_poly.pdbx_seq_one_letter_code
_entity_poly.pdbx_strand_id
1 'polypeptide(L)'
;MTKIGFTYAGIHSNDIPAVVNSIKRNAINITENIQEVPAKIGGYFFGNSIGTRSFDINITLMGKSETERVEIAHDLNNLIIQTNSFESEIIFDDEPEWIYYGHFAQMAELTELQTDNYTTTITFICSDPRGYGEQQEISLSESPAIIEMAGSQLTSPIIHAIATDDLTSLSFVTDDDYIFLGADIDPDTGQTAVKMYENVLSDRANDMTLWDGIGQSNITWELENGKPAKTSSFKQTINTIRVNSYGAKTETVPYKSWRGPVMKRMLTSELDNWKVTARLANITQKYPRARTKIELYLLDKDSKRMGKFMIKDAQNGRAMNLGLEIGRTTKDRYLFAATEGKVVNKKNTKVVYSKKVQQTVKYTEKGKTKTKQVWKTINTTYEVGNNYNEFSDAYFNLSIEKRGQLFIAEIVKLNDKGSQAWKRTYKWKDSNNKFATKLAGIGIYMAKMDIPEDFNNQTYKDNDVVFCDLVVQKVNPEADVKNNPEVIIHKGDEIMIDCEAGVIMKNGSVFMENLAIGSSFPSFFGGYQTPVAFSEGAEWSIEYRPTTY
;
A
#
# COMPACT_ATOMS: atom_id res chain seq x y z
N MET A 1 13.93 39.72 -33.70
CA MET A 1 14.16 39.23 -32.34
C MET A 1 13.50 37.88 -32.24
N THR A 2 14.23 36.85 -31.82
CA THR A 2 13.64 35.56 -31.46
C THR A 2 12.60 35.83 -30.38
N LYS A 3 11.36 35.36 -30.56
CA LYS A 3 10.36 35.46 -29.49
C LYS A 3 10.91 34.68 -28.29
N ILE A 4 11.03 35.34 -27.15
CA ILE A 4 11.35 34.72 -25.87
C ILE A 4 10.00 34.37 -25.24
N GLY A 5 9.91 33.23 -24.58
CA GLY A 5 8.67 32.77 -23.97
C GLY A 5 8.96 31.89 -22.76
N PHE A 6 7.90 31.55 -22.05
CA PHE A 6 7.96 30.61 -20.95
C PHE A 6 6.70 29.74 -20.96
N THR A 7 6.83 28.52 -20.46
CA THR A 7 5.72 27.63 -20.15
C THR A 7 5.58 27.54 -18.65
N TYR A 8 4.37 27.75 -18.13
CA TYR A 8 4.05 27.57 -16.71
C TYR A 8 2.86 26.62 -16.58
N ALA A 9 3.04 25.56 -15.80
CA ALA A 9 2.00 24.55 -15.55
C ALA A 9 1.38 23.97 -16.84
N GLY A 10 2.22 23.80 -17.87
CA GLY A 10 1.84 23.25 -19.17
C GLY A 10 1.18 24.23 -20.14
N ILE A 11 1.06 25.51 -19.80
CA ILE A 11 0.52 26.54 -20.70
C ILE A 11 1.65 27.49 -21.11
N HIS A 12 1.79 27.69 -22.41
CA HIS A 12 2.82 28.53 -22.96
C HIS A 12 2.36 29.99 -22.99
N SER A 13 3.28 30.93 -22.74
CA SER A 13 3.05 32.37 -22.88
C SER A 13 2.50 32.81 -24.25
N ASN A 14 2.68 32.01 -25.31
CA ASN A 14 2.13 32.28 -26.65
C ASN A 14 0.61 32.01 -26.75
N ASP A 15 0.05 31.24 -25.81
CA ASP A 15 -1.39 30.96 -25.74
C ASP A 15 -2.18 32.09 -25.08
N ILE A 16 -1.46 33.08 -24.53
CA ILE A 16 -2.02 34.32 -23.99
C ILE A 16 -1.72 35.44 -25.00
N PRO A 17 -2.63 36.39 -25.23
CA PRO A 17 -2.36 37.61 -26.00
C PRO A 17 -1.46 38.60 -25.22
N ALA A 18 -0.32 38.10 -24.76
CA ALA A 18 0.75 38.83 -24.10
C ALA A 18 2.08 38.59 -24.83
N VAL A 19 2.95 39.59 -24.83
CA VAL A 19 4.31 39.50 -25.36
C VAL A 19 5.27 39.48 -24.18
N VAL A 20 6.14 38.48 -24.11
CA VAL A 20 7.23 38.46 -23.12
C VAL A 20 8.33 39.41 -23.61
N ASN A 21 8.60 40.45 -22.84
CA ASN A 21 9.60 41.47 -23.16
C ASN A 21 10.99 41.04 -22.68
N SER A 22 11.08 40.50 -21.46
CA SER A 22 12.34 40.03 -20.87
C SER A 22 12.10 39.04 -19.74
N ILE A 23 13.03 38.11 -19.56
CA ILE A 23 13.05 37.16 -18.43
C ILE A 23 14.29 37.47 -17.61
N LYS A 24 14.10 37.87 -16.35
CA LYS A 24 15.17 38.18 -15.41
C LYS A 24 15.27 37.06 -14.38
N ARG A 25 16.39 36.34 -14.40
CA ARG A 25 16.74 35.30 -13.44
C ARG A 25 17.43 35.99 -12.26
N ASN A 26 16.71 36.16 -11.15
CA ASN A 26 17.25 36.87 -10.00
C ASN A 26 18.34 36.03 -9.32
N ALA A 27 19.32 36.69 -8.72
CA ALA A 27 20.33 36.01 -7.94
C ALA A 27 19.67 35.25 -6.77
N ILE A 28 20.13 34.03 -6.51
CA ILE A 28 19.71 33.26 -5.35
C ILE A 28 20.22 33.98 -4.09
N ASN A 29 19.35 34.14 -3.10
CA ASN A 29 19.77 34.68 -1.82
C ASN A 29 20.66 33.68 -1.11
N ILE A 30 21.87 34.10 -0.73
CA ILE A 30 22.83 33.29 0.00
C ILE A 30 23.02 33.91 1.38
N THR A 31 22.86 33.10 2.43
CA THR A 31 23.15 33.52 3.80
C THR A 31 24.38 32.77 4.31
N GLU A 32 25.40 33.50 4.75
CA GLU A 32 26.60 32.89 5.32
C GLU A 32 26.35 32.43 6.75
N ASN A 33 26.83 31.22 7.09
CA ASN A 33 26.84 30.71 8.45
C ASN A 33 28.24 30.91 9.04
N ILE A 34 28.40 31.95 9.87
CA ILE A 34 29.66 32.32 10.50
C ILE A 34 29.52 32.30 12.02
N GLN A 35 30.52 31.76 12.72
CA GLN A 35 30.64 31.89 14.16
C GLN A 35 31.90 32.68 14.52
N GLU A 36 31.72 33.76 15.26
CA GLU A 36 32.83 34.49 15.85
C GLU A 36 33.17 33.92 17.22
N VAL A 37 34.46 33.70 17.48
CA VAL A 37 34.96 33.27 18.79
C VAL A 37 35.55 34.48 19.50
N PRO A 38 35.07 34.85 20.71
CA PRO A 38 35.57 36.00 21.45
C PRO A 38 37.11 35.99 21.59
N ALA A 39 37.72 37.16 21.39
CA ALA A 39 39.17 37.38 21.47
C ALA A 39 40.04 36.60 20.44
N LYS A 40 39.45 36.02 19.39
CA LYS A 40 40.17 35.55 18.20
C LYS A 40 39.93 36.49 17.02
N ILE A 41 40.95 36.69 16.20
CA ILE A 41 40.83 37.42 14.93
C ILE A 41 40.17 36.48 13.90
N GLY A 42 39.06 36.92 13.31
CA GLY A 42 38.31 36.19 12.26
C GLY A 42 37.16 35.33 12.80
N GLY A 43 36.20 35.04 11.91
CA GLY A 43 35.09 34.11 12.15
C GLY A 43 35.33 32.76 11.49
N TYR A 44 34.77 31.69 12.07
CA TYR A 44 34.75 30.35 11.47
C TYR A 44 33.59 30.26 10.49
N PHE A 45 33.89 29.98 9.22
CA PHE A 45 32.90 29.79 8.17
C PHE A 45 32.41 28.33 8.15
N PHE A 46 31.11 28.13 8.30
CA PHE A 46 30.44 26.82 8.29
C PHE A 46 29.66 26.55 7.00
N GLY A 47 29.90 27.35 5.95
CA GLY A 47 29.19 27.22 4.68
C GLY A 47 28.03 28.19 4.54
N ASN A 48 27.30 28.02 3.45
CA ASN A 48 26.24 28.91 3.01
C ASN A 48 24.89 28.20 3.04
N SER A 49 23.86 28.89 3.53
CA SER A 49 22.47 28.53 3.33
C SER A 49 22.02 29.08 1.98
N ILE A 50 21.74 28.18 1.03
CA ILE A 50 21.21 28.54 -0.28
C ILE A 50 19.70 28.74 -0.16
N GLY A 51 19.23 29.94 -0.46
CA GLY A 51 17.83 30.31 -0.40
C GLY A 51 17.05 29.94 -1.66
N THR A 52 15.89 30.58 -1.84
CA THR A 52 15.02 30.39 -3.00
C THR A 52 15.54 31.13 -4.23
N ARG A 53 15.11 30.67 -5.41
CA ARG A 53 15.28 31.39 -6.68
C ARG A 53 14.01 32.16 -7.00
N SER A 54 14.14 33.31 -7.68
CA SER A 54 12.99 33.96 -8.29
C SER A 54 13.25 34.38 -9.73
N PHE A 55 12.17 34.42 -10.50
CA PHE A 55 12.17 34.86 -11.89
C PHE A 55 11.21 36.03 -12.05
N ASP A 56 11.71 37.15 -12.55
CA ASP A 56 10.90 38.32 -12.89
C ASP A 56 10.70 38.35 -14.41
N ILE A 57 9.47 38.07 -14.85
CA ILE A 57 9.08 38.02 -16.25
C ILE A 57 8.34 39.30 -16.59
N ASN A 58 8.97 40.17 -17.39
CA ASN A 58 8.34 41.38 -17.88
C ASN A 58 7.51 41.06 -19.12
N ILE A 59 6.22 41.41 -19.10
CA ILE A 59 5.29 41.15 -20.19
C ILE A 59 4.57 42.43 -20.62
N THR A 60 4.09 42.45 -21.86
CA THR A 60 3.16 43.45 -22.40
C THR A 60 1.85 42.77 -22.76
N LEU A 61 0.74 43.22 -22.19
CA LEU A 61 -0.61 42.83 -22.59
C LEU A 61 -1.03 43.65 -23.80
N MET A 62 -1.43 42.97 -24.87
CA MET A 62 -1.76 43.61 -26.15
C MET A 62 -3.28 43.64 -26.36
N GLY A 63 -3.96 44.70 -25.91
CA GLY A 63 -5.40 44.89 -26.10
C GLY A 63 -5.70 45.79 -27.31
N LYS A 64 -6.85 45.58 -27.97
CA LYS A 64 -7.38 46.52 -28.98
C LYS A 64 -8.48 47.42 -28.42
N SER A 65 -8.85 47.21 -27.17
CA SER A 65 -9.80 48.02 -26.40
C SER A 65 -9.61 47.75 -24.90
N GLU A 66 -10.08 48.68 -24.07
CA GLU A 66 -10.10 48.52 -22.61
C GLU A 66 -10.82 47.25 -22.14
N THR A 67 -11.89 46.83 -22.83
CA THR A 67 -12.61 45.58 -22.50
C THR A 67 -11.76 44.34 -22.77
N GLU A 68 -11.16 44.26 -23.97
CA GLU A 68 -10.27 43.15 -24.33
C GLU A 68 -9.07 43.10 -23.37
N ARG A 69 -8.51 44.25 -22.98
CA ARG A 69 -7.43 44.32 -21.99
C ARG A 69 -7.81 43.68 -20.64
N VAL A 70 -9.01 43.95 -20.14
CA VAL A 70 -9.49 43.37 -18.87
C VAL A 70 -9.68 41.85 -19.00
N GLU A 71 -10.17 41.37 -20.13
CA GLU A 71 -10.28 39.93 -20.41
C GLU A 71 -8.91 39.25 -20.43
N ILE A 72 -7.93 39.84 -21.13
CA ILE A 72 -6.55 39.34 -21.18
C ILE A 72 -5.92 39.28 -19.77
N ALA A 73 -6.15 40.30 -18.96
CA ALA A 73 -5.66 40.32 -17.58
C ALA A 73 -6.32 39.24 -16.71
N HIS A 74 -7.62 38.97 -16.90
CA HIS A 74 -8.30 37.87 -16.21
C HIS A 74 -7.79 36.50 -16.66
N ASP A 75 -7.58 36.29 -17.96
CA ASP A 75 -7.06 35.04 -18.50
C ASP A 75 -5.64 34.77 -18.00
N LEU A 76 -4.79 35.80 -17.97
CA LEU A 76 -3.46 35.72 -17.38
C LEU A 76 -3.53 35.36 -15.88
N ASN A 77 -4.41 36.01 -15.11
CA ASN A 77 -4.56 35.71 -13.68
C ASN A 77 -5.05 34.28 -13.45
N ASN A 78 -6.02 33.81 -14.24
CA ASN A 78 -6.53 32.44 -14.16
C ASN A 78 -5.46 31.40 -14.51
N LEU A 79 -4.48 31.78 -15.35
CA LEU A 79 -3.34 30.94 -15.65
C LEU A 79 -2.33 30.88 -14.50
N ILE A 80 -1.87 32.04 -14.02
CA ILE A 80 -0.69 32.09 -13.14
C ILE A 80 -1.04 31.89 -11.67
N ILE A 81 -2.26 32.28 -11.25
CA ILE A 81 -2.70 32.18 -9.86
C ILE A 81 -3.25 30.78 -9.61
N GLN A 82 -2.39 29.91 -9.10
CA GLN A 82 -2.78 28.59 -8.63
C GLN A 82 -3.20 28.64 -7.16
N THR A 83 -4.24 27.87 -6.79
CA THR A 83 -4.74 27.75 -5.41
C THR A 83 -4.35 26.43 -4.75
N ASN A 84 -3.52 25.63 -5.43
CA ASN A 84 -2.97 24.39 -4.90
C ASN A 84 -1.81 24.68 -3.93
N SER A 85 -1.26 23.63 -3.32
CA SER A 85 -0.16 23.73 -2.35
C SER A 85 1.12 23.06 -2.86
N PHE A 86 1.30 23.00 -4.18
CA PHE A 86 2.47 22.42 -4.82
C PHE A 86 3.03 23.36 -5.89
N GLU A 87 4.32 23.25 -6.18
CA GLU A 87 4.99 24.04 -7.22
C GLU A 87 4.80 23.38 -8.59
N SER A 88 4.61 24.22 -9.62
CA SER A 88 4.41 23.79 -11.00
C SER A 88 5.67 23.98 -11.85
N GLU A 89 5.75 23.22 -12.93
CA GLU A 89 6.84 23.32 -13.90
C GLU A 89 6.88 24.70 -14.57
N ILE A 90 8.09 25.25 -14.65
CA ILE A 90 8.45 26.45 -15.39
C ILE A 90 9.56 26.06 -16.37
N ILE A 91 9.33 26.32 -17.66
CA ILE A 91 10.30 26.06 -18.74
C ILE A 91 10.48 27.35 -19.51
N PHE A 92 11.72 27.71 -19.84
CA PHE A 92 12.02 28.91 -20.63
C PHE A 92 12.49 28.55 -22.03
N ASP A 93 12.03 29.29 -23.05
CA ASP A 93 12.33 28.99 -24.45
C ASP A 93 13.82 29.15 -24.79
N ASP A 94 14.57 29.93 -24.00
CA ASP A 94 16.02 30.15 -24.15
C ASP A 94 16.89 29.09 -23.45
N GLU A 95 16.29 28.21 -22.64
CA GLU A 95 16.95 27.09 -21.96
C GLU A 95 15.97 25.89 -21.78
N PRO A 96 15.39 25.38 -22.88
CA PRO A 96 14.29 24.41 -22.83
C PRO A 96 14.68 23.06 -22.20
N GLU A 97 15.98 22.78 -22.06
CA GLU A 97 16.50 21.59 -21.40
C GLU A 97 16.36 21.60 -19.87
N TRP A 98 16.11 22.77 -19.27
CA TRP A 98 15.98 22.92 -17.81
C TRP A 98 14.53 23.18 -17.39
N ILE A 99 14.05 22.36 -16.46
CA ILE A 99 12.75 22.51 -15.82
C ILE A 99 12.96 23.04 -14.41
N TYR A 100 12.31 24.14 -14.08
CA TYR A 100 12.25 24.68 -12.72
C TYR A 100 10.89 24.36 -12.10
N TYR A 101 10.83 24.20 -10.78
CA TYR A 101 9.58 24.04 -10.06
C TYR A 101 9.35 25.29 -9.23
N GLY A 102 8.26 26.02 -9.51
CA GLY A 102 7.95 27.24 -8.79
C GLY A 102 6.47 27.57 -8.76
N HIS A 103 6.16 28.68 -8.12
CA HIS A 103 4.80 29.20 -8.01
C HIS A 103 4.78 30.71 -8.25
N PHE A 104 3.64 31.21 -8.72
CA PHE A 104 3.41 32.64 -8.83
C PHE A 104 3.44 33.29 -7.45
N ALA A 105 4.26 34.33 -7.29
CA ALA A 105 4.43 35.04 -6.02
C ALA A 105 3.68 36.38 -6.03
N GLN A 106 3.90 37.19 -7.07
CA GLN A 106 3.32 38.52 -7.19
C GLN A 106 3.35 39.04 -8.62
N MET A 107 2.52 40.05 -8.89
CA MET A 107 2.53 40.83 -10.13
C MET A 107 2.60 42.31 -9.77
N ALA A 108 3.47 43.06 -10.46
CA ALA A 108 3.57 44.50 -10.30
C ALA A 108 2.32 45.23 -10.85
N GLU A 109 2.14 46.49 -10.45
CA GLU A 109 1.08 47.32 -11.01
C GLU A 109 1.25 47.50 -12.54
N LEU A 110 0.13 47.50 -13.26
CA LEU A 110 0.12 47.69 -14.70
C LEU A 110 0.54 49.13 -15.05
N THR A 111 1.51 49.28 -15.93
CA THR A 111 1.97 50.57 -16.45
C THR A 111 1.54 50.72 -17.91
N GLU A 112 0.83 51.80 -18.23
CA GLU A 112 0.41 52.10 -19.61
C GLU A 112 1.63 52.41 -20.49
N LEU A 113 1.72 51.76 -21.67
CA LEU A 113 2.76 52.04 -22.66
C LEU A 113 2.25 52.96 -23.77
N GLN A 114 1.14 52.57 -24.38
CA GLN A 114 0.39 53.29 -25.43
C GLN A 114 -1.08 52.87 -25.33
N THR A 115 -1.99 53.60 -25.97
CA THR A 115 -3.44 53.33 -25.90
C THR A 115 -3.75 51.84 -26.01
N ASP A 116 -4.37 51.30 -24.95
CA ASP A 116 -4.80 49.89 -24.77
C ASP A 116 -3.69 48.83 -24.56
N ASN A 117 -2.41 49.22 -24.48
CA ASN A 117 -1.28 48.32 -24.18
C ASN A 117 -0.62 48.65 -22.83
N TYR A 118 -0.42 47.62 -22.00
CA TYR A 118 0.14 47.77 -20.65
C TYR A 118 1.26 46.80 -20.41
N THR A 119 2.28 47.22 -19.67
CA THR A 119 3.35 46.35 -19.20
C THR A 119 3.25 46.07 -17.71
N THR A 120 3.65 44.87 -17.31
CA THR A 120 3.82 44.49 -15.90
C THR A 120 4.94 43.47 -15.78
N THR A 121 5.36 43.20 -14.54
CA THR A 121 6.31 42.15 -14.19
C THR A 121 5.64 41.12 -13.32
N ILE A 122 5.70 39.86 -13.75
CA ILE A 122 5.23 38.69 -13.02
C ILE A 122 6.44 38.06 -12.33
N THR A 123 6.35 37.83 -11.03
CA THR A 123 7.39 37.17 -10.26
C THR A 123 6.97 35.74 -9.92
N PHE A 124 7.82 34.77 -10.25
CA PHE A 124 7.74 33.40 -9.76
C PHE A 124 8.82 33.15 -8.72
N ILE A 125 8.51 32.32 -7.71
CA ILE A 125 9.47 31.84 -6.72
C ILE A 125 9.57 30.33 -6.83
N CYS A 126 10.79 29.81 -6.81
CA CYS A 126 11.11 28.39 -6.74
C CYS A 126 11.68 28.09 -5.35
N SER A 127 10.98 27.23 -4.61
CA SER A 127 11.42 26.81 -3.28
C SER A 127 12.74 26.03 -3.37
N ASP A 128 12.86 25.18 -4.38
CA ASP A 128 14.14 24.62 -4.80
C ASP A 128 14.79 25.53 -5.85
N PRO A 129 15.98 26.09 -5.58
CA PRO A 129 16.65 27.00 -6.51
C PRO A 129 17.28 26.30 -7.73
N ARG A 130 17.19 24.98 -7.88
CA ARG A 130 17.84 24.23 -8.97
C ARG A 130 16.96 24.11 -10.21
N GLY A 131 17.60 24.07 -11.38
CA GLY A 131 17.01 23.61 -12.63
C GLY A 131 17.27 22.11 -12.83
N TYR A 132 16.29 21.40 -13.37
CA TYR A 132 16.30 19.95 -13.54
C TYR A 132 16.27 19.56 -15.02
N GLY A 133 17.29 18.84 -15.46
CA GLY A 133 17.37 18.30 -16.82
C GLY A 133 16.40 17.12 -17.06
N GLU A 134 16.47 16.56 -18.27
CA GLU A 134 15.82 15.30 -18.59
C GLU A 134 16.38 14.15 -17.73
N GLN A 135 15.54 13.18 -17.40
CA GLN A 135 15.97 11.98 -16.69
C GLN A 135 16.93 11.17 -17.56
N GLN A 136 18.04 10.74 -16.97
CA GLN A 136 19.08 9.93 -17.60
C GLN A 136 19.27 8.62 -16.82
N GLU A 137 19.68 7.58 -17.53
CA GLU A 137 19.99 6.27 -16.97
C GLU A 137 21.41 5.84 -17.36
N ILE A 138 22.16 5.29 -16.41
CA ILE A 138 23.49 4.73 -16.60
C ILE A 138 23.45 3.27 -16.16
N SER A 139 23.66 2.34 -17.09
CA SER A 139 23.84 0.92 -16.76
C SER A 139 25.29 0.65 -16.34
N LEU A 140 25.49 -0.12 -15.28
CA LEU A 140 26.81 -0.47 -14.75
C LEU A 140 27.09 -1.95 -15.02
N SER A 141 28.04 -2.23 -15.91
CA SER A 141 28.35 -3.59 -16.35
C SER A 141 29.53 -4.25 -15.64
N GLU A 142 30.47 -3.45 -15.10
CA GLU A 142 31.70 -3.94 -14.46
C GLU A 142 32.04 -3.11 -13.23
N SER A 143 32.60 -3.75 -12.21
CA SER A 143 33.01 -3.11 -10.96
C SER A 143 34.52 -3.26 -10.73
N PRO A 144 35.26 -2.19 -10.38
CA PRO A 144 34.79 -0.82 -10.21
C PRO A 144 34.50 -0.11 -11.55
N ALA A 145 33.71 0.96 -11.51
CA ALA A 145 33.37 1.82 -12.65
C ALA A 145 33.70 3.28 -12.36
N ILE A 146 33.76 4.12 -13.41
CA ILE A 146 33.81 5.58 -13.29
C ILE A 146 32.52 6.13 -13.89
N ILE A 147 31.82 6.96 -13.13
CA ILE A 147 30.57 7.60 -13.53
C ILE A 147 30.80 9.10 -13.66
N GLU A 148 30.27 9.70 -14.72
CA GLU A 148 30.22 11.14 -14.90
C GLU A 148 28.76 11.54 -15.14
N MET A 149 28.13 12.14 -14.12
CA MET A 149 26.75 12.61 -14.25
C MET A 149 26.70 13.97 -14.92
N ALA A 150 25.80 14.18 -15.87
CA ALA A 150 25.60 15.49 -16.47
C ALA A 150 25.03 16.50 -15.45
N GLY A 151 25.28 17.79 -15.69
CA GLY A 151 24.87 18.89 -14.81
C GLY A 151 26.05 19.65 -14.23
N SER A 152 25.77 20.54 -13.29
CA SER A 152 26.78 21.41 -12.66
C SER A 152 26.64 21.50 -11.13
N GLN A 153 25.70 20.75 -10.55
CA GLN A 153 25.38 20.75 -9.12
C GLN A 153 25.26 19.32 -8.58
N LEU A 154 25.09 19.22 -7.25
CA LEU A 154 24.83 17.95 -6.58
C LEU A 154 23.47 17.37 -6.98
N THR A 155 23.51 16.13 -7.46
CA THR A 155 22.35 15.32 -7.77
C THR A 155 22.33 14.07 -6.88
N SER A 156 21.18 13.81 -6.27
CA SER A 156 20.89 12.55 -5.57
C SER A 156 20.20 11.59 -6.54
N PRO A 157 20.82 10.46 -6.90
CA PRO A 157 20.24 9.53 -7.86
C PRO A 157 19.32 8.50 -7.21
N ILE A 158 18.62 7.75 -8.05
CA ILE A 158 18.01 6.47 -7.70
C ILE A 158 18.92 5.36 -8.25
N ILE A 159 19.44 4.51 -7.37
CA ILE A 159 20.30 3.39 -7.74
C ILE A 159 19.45 2.13 -7.73
N HIS A 160 19.46 1.38 -8.83
CA HIS A 160 18.74 0.13 -9.01
C HIS A 160 19.70 -1.05 -9.04
N ALA A 161 19.30 -2.14 -8.38
CA ALA A 161 19.97 -3.42 -8.44
C ALA A 161 18.94 -4.54 -8.60
N ILE A 162 18.99 -5.24 -9.73
CA ILE A 162 18.16 -6.43 -9.98
C ILE A 162 19.02 -7.65 -9.66
N ALA A 163 18.68 -8.36 -8.59
CA ALA A 163 19.47 -9.51 -8.14
C ALA A 163 19.45 -10.64 -9.17
N THR A 164 20.62 -11.07 -9.63
CA THR A 164 20.77 -12.21 -10.54
C THR A 164 20.96 -13.52 -9.80
N ASP A 165 21.30 -13.46 -8.51
CA ASP A 165 21.49 -14.59 -7.60
C ASP A 165 20.83 -14.34 -6.23
N ASP A 166 20.85 -15.35 -5.36
CA ASP A 166 20.48 -15.20 -3.95
C ASP A 166 21.65 -14.58 -3.18
N LEU A 167 21.46 -13.41 -2.57
CA LEU A 167 22.51 -12.62 -1.92
C LEU A 167 22.29 -12.49 -0.42
N THR A 168 23.39 -12.59 0.34
CA THR A 168 23.43 -12.30 1.78
C THR A 168 23.84 -10.86 2.08
N SER A 169 24.46 -10.20 1.12
CA SER A 169 24.82 -8.79 1.16
C SER A 169 24.65 -8.15 -0.21
N LEU A 170 24.52 -6.82 -0.21
CA LEU A 170 24.54 -6.01 -1.42
C LEU A 170 25.16 -4.66 -1.05
N SER A 171 26.11 -4.19 -1.85
CA SER A 171 26.82 -2.94 -1.55
C SER A 171 27.01 -2.05 -2.76
N PHE A 172 26.95 -0.74 -2.53
CA PHE A 172 27.31 0.29 -3.48
C PHE A 172 28.17 1.34 -2.76
N VAL A 173 29.35 1.64 -3.30
CA VAL A 173 30.39 2.43 -2.65
C VAL A 173 30.91 3.50 -3.60
N THR A 174 31.06 4.72 -3.10
CA THR A 174 31.78 5.83 -3.72
C THR A 174 33.03 6.16 -2.90
N ASP A 175 33.77 7.22 -3.25
CA ASP A 175 34.94 7.65 -2.47
C ASP A 175 34.59 8.04 -1.02
N ASP A 176 33.43 8.69 -0.82
CA ASP A 176 33.03 9.27 0.47
C ASP A 176 31.87 8.53 1.14
N ASP A 177 31.05 7.82 0.36
CA ASP A 177 29.80 7.22 0.82
C ASP A 177 29.73 5.72 0.53
N TYR A 178 28.96 5.00 1.35
CA TYR A 178 28.67 3.60 1.07
C TYR A 178 27.27 3.21 1.55
N ILE A 179 26.66 2.31 0.80
CA ILE A 179 25.48 1.57 1.21
C ILE A 179 25.87 0.11 1.31
N PHE A 180 25.60 -0.49 2.46
CA PHE A 180 25.81 -1.91 2.68
C PHE A 180 24.57 -2.53 3.30
N LEU A 181 24.02 -3.54 2.62
CA LEU A 181 22.90 -4.34 3.09
C LEU A 181 23.40 -5.71 3.54
N GLY A 182 22.86 -6.23 4.64
CA GLY A 182 23.07 -7.61 5.08
C GLY A 182 24.43 -7.88 5.71
N ALA A 183 25.03 -9.03 5.37
CA ALA A 183 26.34 -9.44 5.87
C ALA A 183 27.07 -10.34 4.85
N ASP A 184 28.39 -10.16 4.76
CA ASP A 184 29.25 -11.00 3.91
C ASP A 184 29.55 -12.33 4.57
N ILE A 185 29.75 -13.36 3.74
CA ILE A 185 30.19 -14.68 4.18
C ILE A 185 31.70 -14.64 4.37
N ASP A 186 32.16 -14.87 5.59
CA ASP A 186 33.58 -15.00 5.88
C ASP A 186 34.08 -16.41 5.47
N PRO A 187 34.93 -16.52 4.43
CA PRO A 187 35.39 -17.81 3.90
C PRO A 187 36.34 -18.54 4.85
N ASP A 188 37.04 -17.84 5.75
CA ASP A 188 38.04 -18.40 6.66
C ASP A 188 37.40 -19.00 7.92
N THR A 189 36.18 -18.59 8.23
CA THR A 189 35.43 -19.10 9.39
C THR A 189 34.53 -20.29 9.07
N GLY A 190 34.46 -20.70 7.79
CA GLY A 190 33.58 -21.78 7.33
C GLY A 190 32.09 -21.42 7.34
N GLN A 191 31.77 -20.12 7.28
CA GLN A 191 30.39 -19.65 7.16
C GLN A 191 29.76 -20.13 5.85
N THR A 192 28.44 -20.36 5.90
CA THR A 192 27.66 -20.71 4.71
C THR A 192 26.38 -19.89 4.69
N ALA A 193 25.97 -19.40 3.53
CA ALA A 193 24.68 -18.72 3.36
C ALA A 193 23.54 -19.60 3.90
N VAL A 194 22.69 -19.01 4.74
CA VAL A 194 21.52 -19.68 5.28
C VAL A 194 20.25 -19.01 4.76
N LYS A 195 19.34 -19.83 4.22
CA LYS A 195 17.99 -19.35 3.90
C LYS A 195 17.15 -19.45 5.15
N MET A 196 16.75 -18.31 5.73
CA MET A 196 15.85 -18.32 6.88
C MET A 196 14.52 -18.98 6.53
N TYR A 197 14.02 -18.76 5.31
CA TYR A 197 12.75 -19.29 4.84
C TYR A 197 12.94 -20.21 3.64
N GLU A 198 12.35 -21.40 3.72
CA GLU A 198 12.22 -22.33 2.60
C GLU A 198 10.73 -22.48 2.27
N ASN A 199 10.34 -22.24 1.02
CA ASN A 199 8.94 -22.39 0.60
C ASN A 199 8.53 -23.87 0.61
N VAL A 200 7.45 -24.19 1.31
CA VAL A 200 6.88 -25.55 1.42
C VAL A 200 5.58 -25.65 0.63
N LEU A 201 4.79 -24.56 0.62
CA LEU A 201 3.54 -24.48 -0.12
C LEU A 201 3.32 -23.04 -0.58
N SER A 202 3.04 -22.87 -1.87
CA SER A 202 2.45 -21.65 -2.40
C SER A 202 1.18 -21.98 -3.17
N ASP A 203 0.08 -21.36 -2.78
CA ASP A 203 -1.23 -21.53 -3.37
C ASP A 203 -1.75 -20.15 -3.76
N ARG A 204 -2.02 -19.93 -5.06
CA ARG A 204 -2.54 -18.66 -5.59
C ARG A 204 -4.06 -18.62 -5.65
N ALA A 205 -4.73 -19.52 -4.93
CA ALA A 205 -6.17 -19.74 -4.92
C ALA A 205 -6.77 -19.94 -6.32
N ASN A 206 -5.99 -20.54 -7.22
CA ASN A 206 -6.31 -20.77 -8.63
C ASN A 206 -6.41 -22.26 -8.99
N ASP A 207 -6.35 -23.16 -8.00
CA ASP A 207 -6.68 -24.57 -8.17
C ASP A 207 -7.24 -25.15 -6.87
N MET A 208 -8.58 -25.17 -6.78
CA MET A 208 -9.34 -25.67 -5.65
C MET A 208 -9.33 -27.21 -5.59
N THR A 209 -8.90 -27.91 -6.65
CA THR A 209 -8.81 -29.39 -6.63
C THR A 209 -7.73 -29.90 -5.69
N LEU A 210 -6.80 -29.01 -5.30
CA LEU A 210 -5.75 -29.28 -4.31
C LEU A 210 -6.27 -29.29 -2.85
N TRP A 211 -7.56 -29.04 -2.65
CA TRP A 211 -8.20 -28.95 -1.34
C TRP A 211 -9.26 -30.05 -1.18
N ASP A 212 -9.21 -30.72 -0.03
CA ASP A 212 -10.20 -31.74 0.35
C ASP A 212 -11.41 -31.10 1.01
N GLY A 213 -12.60 -31.26 0.43
CA GLY A 213 -13.86 -30.82 1.03
C GLY A 213 -14.20 -31.62 2.29
N ILE A 214 -14.58 -30.92 3.37
CA ILE A 214 -14.87 -31.52 4.69
C ILE A 214 -16.34 -31.31 5.05
N GLY A 215 -17.05 -32.43 5.23
CA GLY A 215 -18.42 -32.46 5.76
C GLY A 215 -18.49 -32.53 7.28
N GLN A 216 -19.70 -32.48 7.82
CA GLN A 216 -19.95 -32.43 9.28
C GLN A 216 -19.41 -33.64 10.05
N SER A 217 -19.40 -34.84 9.47
CA SER A 217 -18.95 -36.06 10.15
C SER A 217 -17.43 -36.21 10.23
N ASN A 218 -16.67 -35.47 9.41
CA ASN A 218 -15.24 -35.70 9.20
C ASN A 218 -14.38 -34.51 9.66
N ILE A 219 -15.00 -33.48 10.23
CA ILE A 219 -14.26 -32.34 10.77
C ILE A 219 -13.63 -32.72 12.12
N THR A 220 -12.32 -32.48 12.21
CA THR A 220 -11.48 -32.87 13.36
C THR A 220 -11.13 -31.69 14.27
N TRP A 221 -11.69 -30.51 14.02
CA TRP A 221 -11.50 -29.31 14.83
C TRP A 221 -12.79 -28.56 15.08
N GLU A 222 -12.81 -27.78 16.17
CA GLU A 222 -13.95 -26.94 16.53
C GLU A 222 -14.04 -25.71 15.63
N LEU A 223 -15.18 -25.53 14.96
CA LEU A 223 -15.54 -24.28 14.30
C LEU A 223 -16.24 -23.37 15.31
N GLU A 224 -15.69 -22.17 15.54
CA GLU A 224 -16.21 -21.24 16.56
C GLU A 224 -17.68 -20.89 16.30
N ASN A 225 -18.57 -21.43 17.15
CA ASN A 225 -20.02 -21.36 17.01
C ASN A 225 -20.51 -21.73 15.59
N GLY A 226 -19.88 -22.70 14.92
CA GLY A 226 -20.13 -23.02 13.51
C GLY A 226 -20.27 -24.50 13.20
N LYS A 227 -20.88 -24.82 12.05
CA LYS A 227 -21.07 -26.19 11.54
C LYS A 227 -20.88 -26.22 10.03
N PRO A 228 -20.23 -27.26 9.45
CA PRO A 228 -20.28 -27.48 8.01
C PRO A 228 -21.73 -27.70 7.57
N ALA A 229 -22.18 -27.01 6.53
CA ALA A 229 -23.56 -27.12 6.07
C ALA A 229 -23.73 -28.21 5.00
N LYS A 230 -24.87 -28.90 4.99
CA LYS A 230 -25.21 -29.79 3.86
C LYS A 230 -25.36 -28.96 2.59
N THR A 231 -24.88 -29.49 1.46
CA THR A 231 -24.91 -28.84 0.13
C THR A 231 -24.23 -27.47 0.06
N SER A 232 -23.37 -27.12 1.03
CA SER A 232 -22.49 -25.96 0.87
C SER A 232 -21.34 -26.28 -0.08
N SER A 233 -20.86 -25.28 -0.81
CA SER A 233 -19.74 -25.43 -1.73
C SER A 233 -18.96 -24.14 -1.90
N PHE A 234 -17.67 -24.31 -2.18
CA PHE A 234 -16.81 -23.23 -2.66
C PHE A 234 -16.94 -23.09 -4.18
N LYS A 235 -16.47 -21.94 -4.68
CA LYS A 235 -16.15 -21.70 -6.09
C LYS A 235 -14.79 -21.05 -6.18
N GLN A 236 -14.15 -21.28 -7.32
CA GLN A 236 -12.87 -20.68 -7.67
C GLN A 236 -13.07 -19.64 -8.78
N THR A 237 -12.26 -18.59 -8.77
CA THR A 237 -12.02 -17.66 -9.88
C THR A 237 -10.56 -17.73 -10.32
N ILE A 238 -10.09 -16.83 -11.19
CA ILE A 238 -8.69 -16.83 -11.65
C ILE A 238 -7.65 -16.71 -10.53
N ASN A 239 -8.00 -16.05 -9.42
CA ASN A 239 -7.09 -15.67 -8.35
C ASN A 239 -7.73 -15.68 -6.94
N THR A 240 -8.93 -16.26 -6.80
CA THR A 240 -9.60 -16.32 -5.49
C THR A 240 -10.45 -17.58 -5.34
N ILE A 241 -10.55 -18.07 -4.10
CA ILE A 241 -11.59 -19.01 -3.68
C ILE A 241 -12.62 -18.26 -2.83
N ARG A 242 -13.89 -18.50 -3.11
CA ARG A 242 -15.06 -17.85 -2.49
C ARG A 242 -16.14 -18.88 -2.21
N VAL A 243 -17.21 -18.46 -1.52
CA VAL A 243 -18.39 -19.31 -1.33
C VAL A 243 -19.28 -19.28 -2.57
N ASN A 244 -19.65 -20.46 -3.06
CA ASN A 244 -20.68 -20.62 -4.08
C ASN A 244 -22.07 -20.75 -3.44
N SER A 245 -22.15 -21.57 -2.40
CA SER A 245 -23.36 -21.82 -1.61
C SER A 245 -22.99 -22.01 -0.15
N TYR A 246 -23.68 -21.31 0.75
CA TYR A 246 -23.56 -21.52 2.20
C TYR A 246 -24.33 -22.75 2.69
N GLY A 247 -25.05 -23.45 1.81
CA GLY A 247 -25.78 -24.66 2.13
C GLY A 247 -27.08 -24.44 2.91
N ALA A 248 -27.74 -25.55 3.24
CA ALA A 248 -29.01 -25.54 3.96
C ALA A 248 -28.86 -24.98 5.39
N LYS A 249 -29.90 -24.30 5.88
CA LYS A 249 -29.98 -23.82 7.27
C LYS A 249 -29.73 -24.97 8.25
N THR A 250 -28.92 -24.73 9.27
CA THR A 250 -28.60 -25.71 10.31
C THR A 250 -29.39 -25.50 11.60
N GLU A 251 -30.09 -24.38 11.71
CA GLU A 251 -30.77 -23.92 12.94
C GLU A 251 -32.24 -23.60 12.65
N THR A 252 -33.05 -23.55 13.71
CA THR A 252 -34.50 -23.24 13.65
C THR A 252 -34.82 -21.78 13.96
N VAL A 253 -33.84 -21.01 14.44
CA VAL A 253 -33.96 -19.59 14.80
C VAL A 253 -32.73 -18.79 14.32
N PRO A 254 -32.88 -17.49 14.02
CA PRO A 254 -31.76 -16.65 13.56
C PRO A 254 -30.73 -16.37 14.66
N TYR A 255 -29.53 -15.99 14.23
CA TYR A 255 -28.37 -15.60 15.05
C TYR A 255 -27.87 -16.67 16.01
N LYS A 256 -28.07 -17.96 15.69
CA LYS A 256 -27.70 -19.08 16.56
C LYS A 256 -26.30 -19.63 16.26
N SER A 257 -26.02 -19.99 15.00
CA SER A 257 -24.72 -20.53 14.59
C SER A 257 -24.32 -20.09 13.19
N TRP A 258 -23.01 -20.16 12.93
CA TRP A 258 -22.43 -20.01 11.59
C TRP A 258 -22.59 -21.29 10.78
N ARG A 259 -22.80 -21.17 9.47
CA ARG A 259 -22.80 -22.31 8.55
C ARG A 259 -22.09 -21.97 7.24
N GLY A 260 -21.48 -22.98 6.62
CA GLY A 260 -20.89 -22.83 5.29
C GLY A 260 -19.97 -24.00 4.93
N PRO A 261 -19.27 -23.91 3.79
CA PRO A 261 -18.36 -24.96 3.34
C PRO A 261 -17.04 -24.94 4.12
N VAL A 262 -16.45 -26.13 4.29
CA VAL A 262 -15.14 -26.34 4.90
C VAL A 262 -14.28 -27.16 3.95
N MET A 263 -12.99 -26.84 3.85
CA MET A 263 -12.01 -27.66 3.15
C MET A 263 -10.67 -27.64 3.89
N LYS A 264 -9.79 -28.61 3.59
CA LYS A 264 -8.44 -28.64 4.15
C LYS A 264 -7.42 -29.07 3.10
N ARG A 265 -6.16 -28.79 3.36
CA ARG A 265 -5.02 -29.26 2.58
C ARG A 265 -3.89 -29.60 3.54
N MET A 266 -3.43 -30.84 3.50
CA MET A 266 -2.30 -31.29 4.31
C MET A 266 -0.97 -31.02 3.57
N LEU A 267 0.07 -30.74 4.34
CA LEU A 267 1.45 -30.60 3.87
C LEU A 267 2.07 -31.99 3.67
N THR A 268 3.11 -32.06 2.85
CA THR A 268 3.88 -33.29 2.62
C THR A 268 4.82 -33.64 3.78
N SER A 269 5.11 -32.67 4.65
CA SER A 269 5.94 -32.85 5.84
C SER A 269 5.47 -31.94 6.98
N GLU A 270 5.78 -32.36 8.22
CA GLU A 270 5.50 -31.58 9.42
C GLU A 270 6.61 -30.54 9.67
N LEU A 271 6.22 -29.30 9.98
CA LEU A 271 7.14 -28.19 10.23
C LEU A 271 7.14 -27.83 11.71
N ASP A 272 8.32 -27.85 12.34
CA ASP A 272 8.48 -27.40 13.72
C ASP A 272 8.51 -25.86 13.81
N ASN A 273 9.32 -25.25 12.95
CA ASN A 273 9.43 -23.80 12.78
C ASN A 273 8.90 -23.44 11.41
N TRP A 274 8.01 -22.46 11.37
CA TRP A 274 7.21 -22.21 10.19
C TRP A 274 6.70 -20.78 10.15
N LYS A 275 6.39 -20.31 8.95
CA LYS A 275 5.64 -19.08 8.69
C LYS A 275 4.47 -19.41 7.80
N VAL A 276 3.28 -19.00 8.21
CA VAL A 276 2.08 -19.07 7.37
C VAL A 276 1.63 -17.66 7.09
N THR A 277 1.54 -17.31 5.82
CA THR A 277 0.99 -16.04 5.34
C THR A 277 -0.22 -16.33 4.48
N ALA A 278 -1.33 -15.65 4.73
CA ALA A 278 -2.53 -15.78 3.90
C ALA A 278 -3.16 -14.42 3.62
N ARG A 279 -3.57 -14.21 2.37
CA ARG A 279 -4.31 -13.01 1.97
C ARG A 279 -5.80 -13.26 1.99
N LEU A 280 -6.49 -12.59 2.91
CA LEU A 280 -7.93 -12.75 3.17
C LEU A 280 -8.68 -11.42 3.03
N ALA A 281 -9.97 -11.47 2.69
CA ALA A 281 -10.85 -10.31 2.74
C ALA A 281 -12.28 -10.66 3.16
N ASN A 282 -12.97 -9.68 3.73
CA ASN A 282 -14.41 -9.70 3.97
C ASN A 282 -15.03 -8.43 3.37
N ILE A 283 -15.94 -8.60 2.40
CA ILE A 283 -16.54 -7.54 1.61
C ILE A 283 -18.03 -7.44 1.97
N THR A 284 -18.37 -6.36 2.66
CA THR A 284 -19.66 -6.12 3.34
C THR A 284 -20.65 -5.27 2.52
N GLN A 285 -20.34 -5.01 1.25
CA GLN A 285 -21.05 -4.05 0.40
C GLN A 285 -22.38 -4.55 -0.19
N LYS A 286 -22.71 -5.85 -0.10
CA LYS A 286 -23.86 -6.44 -0.81
C LYS A 286 -25.15 -6.34 -0.01
N TYR A 287 -25.11 -6.69 1.27
CA TYR A 287 -26.26 -6.56 2.15
C TYR A 287 -25.80 -6.25 3.57
N PRO A 288 -26.08 -5.07 4.13
CA PRO A 288 -25.42 -4.68 5.36
C PRO A 288 -25.88 -5.47 6.59
N ARG A 289 -27.01 -6.20 6.52
CA ARG A 289 -27.43 -7.11 7.61
C ARG A 289 -26.85 -8.53 7.47
N ALA A 290 -26.35 -8.92 6.30
CA ALA A 290 -25.70 -10.21 6.13
C ALA A 290 -24.39 -10.24 6.94
N ARG A 291 -24.18 -11.31 7.70
CA ARG A 291 -22.94 -11.52 8.43
C ARG A 291 -22.18 -12.68 7.85
N THR A 292 -20.93 -12.42 7.50
CA THR A 292 -20.01 -13.39 6.94
C THR A 292 -18.73 -13.47 7.76
N LYS A 293 -18.11 -14.64 7.73
CA LYS A 293 -16.79 -14.85 8.32
C LYS A 293 -15.94 -15.76 7.46
N ILE A 294 -14.64 -15.58 7.56
CA ILE A 294 -13.62 -16.47 7.04
C ILE A 294 -12.66 -16.81 8.17
N GLU A 295 -12.38 -18.10 8.31
CA GLU A 295 -11.45 -18.65 9.27
C GLU A 295 -10.47 -19.57 8.53
N LEU A 296 -9.19 -19.28 8.65
CA LEU A 296 -8.11 -20.15 8.20
C LEU A 296 -7.51 -20.81 9.44
N TYR A 297 -7.46 -22.12 9.47
CA TYR A 297 -6.99 -22.93 10.57
C TYR A 297 -5.60 -23.48 10.25
N LEU A 298 -4.70 -23.38 11.22
CA LEU A 298 -3.44 -24.11 11.21
C LEU A 298 -3.70 -25.49 11.81
N LEU A 299 -3.29 -26.56 11.15
CA LEU A 299 -3.59 -27.94 11.52
C LEU A 299 -2.31 -28.73 11.83
N ASP A 300 -2.40 -29.64 12.78
CA ASP A 300 -1.38 -30.67 13.02
C ASP A 300 -1.59 -31.90 12.12
N LYS A 301 -0.71 -32.90 12.25
CA LYS A 301 -0.71 -34.13 11.44
C LYS A 301 -2.03 -34.92 11.52
N ASP A 302 -2.75 -34.79 12.62
CA ASP A 302 -4.04 -35.47 12.86
C ASP A 302 -5.22 -34.57 12.42
N SER A 303 -4.95 -33.52 11.65
CA SER A 303 -5.93 -32.51 11.23
C SER A 303 -6.61 -31.76 12.39
N LYS A 304 -5.99 -31.70 13.57
CA LYS A 304 -6.52 -30.93 14.70
C LYS A 304 -5.99 -29.50 14.63
N ARG A 305 -6.85 -28.55 14.96
CA ARG A 305 -6.47 -27.13 15.04
C ARG A 305 -5.32 -26.92 16.02
N MET A 306 -4.38 -26.08 15.63
CA MET A 306 -3.32 -25.52 16.46
C MET A 306 -3.20 -23.99 16.36
N GLY A 307 -3.92 -23.35 15.45
CA GLY A 307 -3.94 -21.89 15.28
C GLY A 307 -5.05 -21.46 14.34
N LYS A 308 -5.32 -20.15 14.29
CA LYS A 308 -6.41 -19.60 13.48
C LYS A 308 -6.16 -18.15 13.07
N PHE A 309 -6.43 -17.84 11.80
CA PHE A 309 -6.64 -16.48 11.30
C PHE A 309 -8.13 -16.29 11.07
N MET A 310 -8.67 -15.13 11.42
CA MET A 310 -10.11 -14.88 11.34
C MET A 310 -10.41 -13.45 10.95
N ILE A 311 -11.38 -13.30 10.04
CA ILE A 311 -12.10 -12.05 9.79
C ILE A 311 -13.59 -12.37 9.89
N LYS A 312 -14.31 -11.69 10.77
CA LYS A 312 -15.71 -11.98 11.08
C LYS A 312 -16.52 -10.71 11.22
N ASP A 313 -17.70 -10.71 10.62
CA ASP A 313 -18.74 -9.74 10.95
C ASP A 313 -19.48 -10.14 12.23
N ALA A 314 -19.21 -9.44 13.34
CA ALA A 314 -19.83 -9.73 14.61
C ALA A 314 -21.24 -9.11 14.76
N GLN A 315 -21.58 -8.05 14.02
CA GLN A 315 -22.77 -7.22 14.30
C GLN A 315 -23.43 -6.57 13.06
N ASN A 316 -23.88 -7.34 12.06
CA ASN A 316 -24.63 -6.81 10.91
C ASN A 316 -23.86 -5.69 10.17
N GLY A 317 -22.63 -5.97 9.74
CA GLY A 317 -21.74 -5.02 9.09
C GLY A 317 -21.08 -4.01 10.03
N ARG A 318 -21.55 -3.89 11.29
CA ARG A 318 -21.18 -2.78 12.18
C ARG A 318 -19.83 -2.93 12.87
N ALA A 319 -19.38 -4.17 13.08
CA ALA A 319 -18.16 -4.48 13.81
C ALA A 319 -17.47 -5.68 13.15
N MET A 320 -16.50 -5.40 12.29
CA MET A 320 -15.58 -6.44 11.80
C MET A 320 -14.55 -6.72 12.87
N ASN A 321 -14.32 -8.00 13.15
CA ASN A 321 -13.30 -8.45 14.07
C ASN A 321 -12.24 -9.21 13.27
N LEU A 322 -10.98 -8.91 13.56
CA LEU A 322 -9.83 -9.60 13.00
C LEU A 322 -9.07 -10.28 14.15
N GLY A 323 -8.80 -11.56 14.00
CA GLY A 323 -8.14 -12.38 15.02
C GLY A 323 -6.99 -13.22 14.49
N LEU A 324 -5.86 -13.20 15.20
CA LEU A 324 -4.73 -14.12 15.01
C LEU A 324 -4.46 -14.83 16.33
N GLU A 325 -4.52 -16.15 16.33
CA GLU A 325 -4.37 -16.96 17.55
C GLU A 325 -3.61 -18.26 17.29
N ILE A 326 -2.87 -18.71 18.30
CA ILE A 326 -2.27 -20.06 18.37
C ILE A 326 -2.93 -20.80 19.53
N GLY A 327 -3.35 -22.04 19.32
CA GLY A 327 -4.04 -22.87 20.31
C GLY A 327 -5.10 -23.80 19.73
N ARG A 328 -5.44 -24.80 20.54
CA ARG A 328 -6.34 -25.92 20.20
C ARG A 328 -7.80 -25.51 20.22
N THR A 329 -8.18 -24.62 21.13
CA THR A 329 -9.57 -24.19 21.36
C THR A 329 -9.63 -22.71 21.72
N THR A 330 -10.84 -22.16 21.85
CA THR A 330 -11.04 -20.78 22.32
C THR A 330 -10.66 -20.57 23.80
N LYS A 331 -10.63 -21.64 24.60
CA LYS A 331 -10.22 -21.62 26.02
C LYS A 331 -8.75 -21.92 26.20
N ASP A 332 -8.14 -22.62 25.24
CA ASP A 332 -6.75 -23.05 25.25
C ASP A 332 -5.99 -22.45 24.07
N ARG A 333 -5.70 -21.15 24.18
CA ARG A 333 -5.01 -20.37 23.15
C ARG A 333 -4.21 -19.21 23.72
N TYR A 334 -3.27 -18.73 22.93
CA TYR A 334 -2.72 -17.40 23.00
C TYR A 334 -3.27 -16.57 21.84
N LEU A 335 -3.64 -15.31 22.14
CA LEU A 335 -4.31 -14.40 21.22
C LEU A 335 -3.37 -13.23 20.94
N PHE A 336 -2.82 -13.15 19.72
CA PHE A 336 -1.94 -12.05 19.30
C PHE A 336 -2.74 -10.77 19.06
N ALA A 337 -3.88 -10.94 18.39
CA ALA A 337 -4.81 -9.86 18.13
C ALA A 337 -6.24 -10.40 18.24
N ALA A 338 -7.09 -9.67 18.95
CA ALA A 338 -8.55 -9.73 18.83
C ALA A 338 -9.04 -8.29 18.78
N THR A 339 -8.86 -7.67 17.61
CA THR A 339 -9.16 -6.26 17.49
C THR A 339 -10.60 -6.11 17.04
N GLU A 340 -11.45 -5.53 17.88
CA GLU A 340 -12.64 -4.84 17.38
C GLU A 340 -12.12 -3.51 16.84
N GLY A 341 -12.09 -3.35 15.52
CA GLY A 341 -11.61 -2.12 14.91
C GLY A 341 -12.45 -0.95 15.41
N LYS A 342 -11.85 0.22 15.61
CA LYS A 342 -12.56 1.41 16.07
C LYS A 342 -13.74 1.71 15.14
N VAL A 343 -14.95 1.56 15.66
CA VAL A 343 -16.18 1.70 14.89
C VAL A 343 -16.44 3.17 14.59
N VAL A 344 -16.56 3.49 13.31
CA VAL A 344 -17.05 4.80 12.85
C VAL A 344 -18.56 4.72 12.77
N ASN A 345 -19.24 5.51 13.61
CA ASN A 345 -20.69 5.54 13.66
C ASN A 345 -21.27 6.35 12.49
N LYS A 346 -22.17 5.75 11.72
CA LYS A 346 -22.99 6.44 10.71
C LYS A 346 -24.46 6.30 11.05
N LYS A 347 -25.29 7.26 10.60
CA LYS A 347 -26.75 7.19 10.78
C LYS A 347 -27.29 5.88 10.18
N ASN A 348 -28.18 5.23 10.92
CA ASN A 348 -28.88 4.05 10.43
C ASN A 348 -29.72 4.41 9.20
N THR A 349 -29.78 3.50 8.24
CA THR A 349 -30.73 3.53 7.14
C THR A 349 -31.87 2.55 7.40
N LYS A 350 -33.08 2.91 6.98
CA LYS A 350 -34.24 2.00 7.00
C LYS A 350 -34.34 1.32 5.65
N VAL A 351 -34.35 0.00 5.64
CA VAL A 351 -34.58 -0.80 4.43
C VAL A 351 -35.96 -1.44 4.53
N VAL A 352 -36.79 -1.22 3.51
CA VAL A 352 -38.16 -1.72 3.44
C VAL A 352 -38.22 -2.92 2.49
N TYR A 353 -38.74 -4.04 2.98
CA TYR A 353 -38.98 -5.26 2.22
C TYR A 353 -40.46 -5.44 1.96
N SER A 354 -40.82 -5.55 0.69
CA SER A 354 -42.21 -5.73 0.26
C SER A 354 -42.41 -7.14 -0.27
N LYS A 355 -43.28 -7.93 0.36
CA LYS A 355 -43.67 -9.27 -0.11
C LYS A 355 -45.16 -9.29 -0.46
N LYS A 356 -45.50 -9.79 -1.65
CA LYS A 356 -46.90 -10.07 -2.02
C LYS A 356 -47.31 -11.41 -1.40
N VAL A 357 -48.39 -11.40 -0.61
CA VAL A 357 -49.03 -12.59 -0.08
C VAL A 357 -50.47 -12.66 -0.58
N GLN A 358 -50.99 -13.86 -0.81
CA GLN A 358 -52.41 -14.05 -1.09
C GLN A 358 -53.19 -14.00 0.22
N GLN A 359 -54.21 -13.16 0.27
CA GLN A 359 -55.13 -13.04 1.39
C GLN A 359 -56.55 -13.34 0.91
N THR A 360 -57.23 -14.23 1.62
CA THR A 360 -58.67 -14.45 1.43
C THR A 360 -59.44 -13.28 2.02
N VAL A 361 -60.19 -12.54 1.21
CA VAL A 361 -61.10 -11.47 1.66
C VAL A 361 -62.55 -11.86 1.43
N LYS A 362 -63.40 -11.53 2.40
CA LYS A 362 -64.86 -11.71 2.31
C LYS A 362 -65.49 -10.48 1.66
N TYR A 363 -66.45 -10.67 0.76
CA TYR A 363 -67.24 -9.60 0.17
C TYR A 363 -68.70 -10.03 0.03
N THR A 364 -69.63 -9.07 -0.03
CA THR A 364 -71.06 -9.37 -0.16
C THR A 364 -71.53 -9.02 -1.57
N GLU A 365 -72.19 -9.97 -2.21
CA GLU A 365 -72.79 -9.78 -3.53
C GLU A 365 -74.21 -10.34 -3.49
N LYS A 366 -75.21 -9.50 -3.82
CA LYS A 366 -76.65 -9.86 -3.76
C LYS A 366 -77.06 -10.48 -2.41
N GLY A 367 -76.61 -9.89 -1.30
CA GLY A 367 -76.95 -10.33 0.06
C GLY A 367 -76.26 -11.61 0.56
N LYS A 368 -75.39 -12.25 -0.24
CA LYS A 368 -74.62 -13.44 0.18
C LYS A 368 -73.13 -13.11 0.32
N THR A 369 -72.51 -13.57 1.42
CA THR A 369 -71.06 -13.44 1.64
C THR A 369 -70.29 -14.45 0.79
N LYS A 370 -69.37 -13.97 -0.02
CA LYS A 370 -68.42 -14.74 -0.85
C LYS A 370 -66.98 -14.46 -0.42
N THR A 371 -66.04 -15.30 -0.85
CA THR A 371 -64.61 -15.08 -0.65
C THR A 371 -63.89 -14.95 -1.99
N LYS A 372 -62.83 -14.13 -2.04
CA LYS A 372 -61.90 -14.07 -3.16
C LYS A 372 -60.46 -13.97 -2.65
N GLN A 373 -59.51 -14.48 -3.43
CA GLN A 373 -58.09 -14.28 -3.17
C GLN A 373 -57.65 -12.93 -3.72
N VAL A 374 -57.08 -12.08 -2.86
CA VAL A 374 -56.46 -10.82 -3.28
C VAL A 374 -55.00 -10.81 -2.89
N TRP A 375 -54.16 -10.25 -3.75
CA TRP A 375 -52.76 -10.03 -3.44
C TRP A 375 -52.63 -8.80 -2.53
N LYS A 376 -52.04 -8.99 -1.35
CA LYS A 376 -51.68 -7.92 -0.43
C LYS A 376 -50.17 -7.82 -0.34
N THR A 377 -49.64 -6.61 -0.50
CA THR A 377 -48.23 -6.33 -0.20
C THR A 377 -48.07 -6.11 1.30
N ILE A 378 -47.20 -6.90 1.93
CA ILE A 378 -46.76 -6.71 3.32
C ILE A 378 -45.37 -6.09 3.27
N ASN A 379 -45.21 -4.96 3.96
CA ASN A 379 -43.94 -4.29 4.12
C ASN A 379 -43.33 -4.64 5.48
N THR A 380 -42.08 -5.11 5.50
CA THR A 380 -41.28 -5.26 6.71
C THR A 380 -40.14 -4.26 6.67
N THR A 381 -40.00 -3.43 7.69
CA THR A 381 -38.93 -2.43 7.76
C THR A 381 -37.85 -2.91 8.72
N TYR A 382 -36.59 -2.91 8.28
CA TYR A 382 -35.44 -3.18 9.12
C TYR A 382 -34.59 -1.93 9.27
N GLU A 383 -34.09 -1.69 10.48
CA GLU A 383 -33.00 -0.76 10.69
C GLU A 383 -31.66 -1.42 10.35
N VAL A 384 -30.86 -0.69 9.59
CA VAL A 384 -29.57 -1.12 9.08
C VAL A 384 -28.54 -0.12 9.55
N GLY A 385 -27.50 -0.59 10.25
CA GLY A 385 -26.41 0.29 10.67
C GLY A 385 -25.39 0.42 9.54
N ASN A 386 -24.92 1.63 9.26
CA ASN A 386 -23.91 1.92 8.24
C ASN A 386 -22.50 2.06 8.84
N ASN A 387 -22.32 1.50 10.04
CA ASN A 387 -21.06 1.55 10.74
C ASN A 387 -20.03 0.70 10.01
N TYR A 388 -18.80 1.16 10.01
CA TYR A 388 -17.66 0.43 9.47
C TYR A 388 -16.47 0.62 10.40
N ASN A 389 -15.46 -0.22 10.27
CA ASN A 389 -14.19 0.00 10.94
C ASN A 389 -13.04 -0.26 9.97
N GLU A 390 -11.81 -0.15 10.49
CA GLU A 390 -10.60 -0.33 9.70
C GLU A 390 -10.44 -1.69 9.01
N PHE A 391 -11.20 -2.71 9.44
CA PHE A 391 -11.20 -4.07 8.87
C PHE A 391 -12.33 -4.34 7.86
N SER A 392 -13.22 -3.37 7.65
CA SER A 392 -14.28 -3.45 6.64
C SER A 392 -13.73 -3.25 5.24
N ASP A 393 -14.23 -4.04 4.28
CA ASP A 393 -14.03 -3.86 2.83
C ASP A 393 -12.56 -3.73 2.40
N ALA A 394 -11.67 -4.54 2.99
CA ALA A 394 -10.24 -4.49 2.72
C ALA A 394 -9.61 -5.88 2.61
N TYR A 395 -8.48 -5.94 1.91
CA TYR A 395 -7.62 -7.11 1.85
C TYR A 395 -6.54 -7.03 2.92
N PHE A 396 -6.26 -8.16 3.55
CA PHE A 396 -5.25 -8.29 4.59
C PHE A 396 -4.29 -9.42 4.26
N ASN A 397 -2.99 -9.12 4.32
CA ASN A 397 -1.96 -10.16 4.45
C ASN A 397 -1.78 -10.44 5.94
N LEU A 398 -2.16 -11.65 6.35
CA LEU A 398 -2.11 -12.10 7.73
C LEU A 398 -1.04 -13.16 7.89
N SER A 399 -0.19 -13.04 8.90
CA SER A 399 0.85 -14.03 9.15
C SER A 399 0.98 -14.42 10.62
N ILE A 400 1.36 -15.67 10.85
CA ILE A 400 1.95 -16.15 12.10
C ILE A 400 3.22 -16.91 11.74
N GLU A 401 4.26 -16.65 12.51
CA GLU A 401 5.58 -17.26 12.41
C GLU A 401 5.98 -17.84 13.75
N LYS A 402 6.55 -19.05 13.75
CA LYS A 402 7.11 -19.75 14.92
C LYS A 402 8.60 -20.00 14.72
N ARG A 403 9.42 -19.48 15.63
CA ARG A 403 10.87 -19.68 15.77
C ARG A 403 11.19 -20.25 17.16
N GLY A 404 11.25 -21.56 17.28
CA GLY A 404 11.36 -22.25 18.56
C GLY A 404 10.16 -21.88 19.45
N GLN A 405 10.43 -21.14 20.53
CA GLN A 405 9.44 -20.62 21.47
C GLN A 405 8.96 -19.19 21.12
N LEU A 406 9.59 -18.50 20.17
CA LEU A 406 9.17 -17.17 19.74
C LEU A 406 8.07 -17.29 18.67
N PHE A 407 7.00 -16.54 18.85
CA PHE A 407 5.96 -16.34 17.86
C PHE A 407 5.90 -14.88 17.44
N ILE A 408 5.76 -14.65 16.12
CA ILE A 408 5.59 -13.32 15.53
C ILE A 408 4.31 -13.38 14.70
N ALA A 409 3.38 -12.45 14.94
CA ALA A 409 2.15 -12.34 14.18
C ALA A 409 2.06 -10.97 13.53
N GLU A 410 1.66 -10.90 12.27
CA GLU A 410 1.53 -9.64 11.54
C GLU A 410 0.17 -9.49 10.88
N ILE A 411 -0.32 -8.25 10.90
CA ILE A 411 -1.51 -7.81 10.17
C ILE A 411 -1.07 -6.68 9.26
N VAL A 412 -1.14 -6.91 7.95
CA VAL A 412 -0.85 -5.90 6.94
C VAL A 412 -2.15 -5.61 6.19
N LYS A 413 -2.66 -4.39 6.31
CA LYS A 413 -3.78 -3.91 5.48
C LYS A 413 -3.23 -3.45 4.14
N LEU A 414 -3.89 -3.85 3.05
CA LEU A 414 -3.55 -3.39 1.71
C LEU A 414 -4.43 -2.20 1.29
N ASN A 415 -3.86 -1.28 0.52
CA ASN A 415 -4.59 -0.19 -0.14
C ASN A 415 -5.13 -0.66 -1.52
N ASP A 416 -5.84 0.23 -2.21
CA ASP A 416 -6.47 -0.08 -3.50
C ASP A 416 -5.48 -0.41 -4.63
N LYS A 417 -4.19 -0.03 -4.46
CA LYS A 417 -3.10 -0.37 -5.38
C LYS A 417 -2.42 -1.69 -5.02
N GLY A 418 -2.84 -2.35 -3.94
CA GLY A 418 -2.24 -3.59 -3.45
C GLY A 418 -0.99 -3.40 -2.58
N SER A 419 -0.55 -2.16 -2.33
CA SER A 419 0.58 -1.86 -1.45
C SER A 419 0.16 -1.82 0.02
N GLN A 420 1.13 -1.89 0.93
CA GLN A 420 0.89 -1.77 2.37
C GLN A 420 0.28 -0.40 2.73
N ALA A 421 -0.95 -0.40 3.26
CA ALA A 421 -1.57 0.78 3.84
C ALA A 421 -1.07 1.02 5.28
N TRP A 422 -1.03 -0.04 6.08
CA TRP A 422 -0.42 -0.05 7.42
C TRP A 422 -0.08 -1.48 7.85
N LYS A 423 0.80 -1.59 8.86
CA LYS A 423 1.25 -2.87 9.44
C LYS A 423 1.15 -2.84 10.97
N ARG A 424 0.75 -3.95 11.58
CA ARG A 424 0.84 -4.22 13.03
C ARG A 424 1.59 -5.53 13.25
N THR A 425 2.56 -5.52 14.15
CA THR A 425 3.37 -6.69 14.50
C THR A 425 3.26 -6.97 15.99
N TYR A 426 3.06 -8.25 16.34
CA TYR A 426 2.99 -8.76 17.70
C TYR A 426 4.05 -9.83 17.89
N LYS A 427 4.85 -9.73 18.96
CA LYS A 427 5.85 -10.73 19.32
C LYS A 427 5.50 -11.32 20.68
N TRP A 428 5.59 -12.64 20.81
CA TRP A 428 5.34 -13.34 22.06
C TRP A 428 6.24 -14.56 22.21
N LYS A 429 6.76 -14.78 23.42
CA LYS A 429 7.59 -15.94 23.75
C LYS A 429 6.79 -16.94 24.60
N ASP A 430 6.58 -18.13 24.06
CA ASP A 430 5.96 -19.27 24.74
C ASP A 430 6.93 -19.91 25.74
N SER A 431 7.14 -19.22 26.87
CA SER A 431 8.16 -19.59 27.87
C SER A 431 7.92 -20.96 28.53
N ASN A 432 6.72 -21.51 28.42
CA ASN A 432 6.35 -22.83 28.95
C ASN A 432 6.30 -23.90 27.85
N ASN A 433 6.66 -23.56 26.61
CA ASN A 433 6.63 -24.44 25.45
C ASN A 433 5.27 -25.16 25.25
N LYS A 434 4.17 -24.46 25.57
CA LYS A 434 2.80 -24.98 25.53
C LYS A 434 2.30 -25.24 24.11
N PHE A 435 2.75 -24.47 23.13
CA PHE A 435 2.31 -24.50 21.74
C PHE A 435 3.39 -25.06 20.79
N ALA A 436 4.09 -26.11 21.23
CA ALA A 436 5.17 -26.78 20.48
C ALA A 436 4.69 -27.74 19.37
N THR A 437 3.39 -27.79 19.08
CA THR A 437 2.87 -28.70 18.04
C THR A 437 3.42 -28.29 16.66
N LYS A 438 3.72 -29.27 15.79
CA LYS A 438 4.19 -29.05 14.42
C LYS A 438 3.05 -28.77 13.45
N LEU A 439 3.27 -27.83 12.53
CA LEU A 439 2.32 -27.52 11.46
C LEU A 439 2.37 -28.62 10.40
N ALA A 440 1.21 -29.15 10.03
CA ALA A 440 1.11 -30.19 9.02
C ALA A 440 -0.01 -29.95 8.01
N GLY A 441 -0.80 -28.89 8.14
CA GLY A 441 -1.88 -28.61 7.19
C GLY A 441 -2.59 -27.30 7.46
N ILE A 442 -3.46 -26.95 6.53
CA ILE A 442 -4.28 -25.74 6.56
C ILE A 442 -5.74 -26.11 6.34
N GLY A 443 -6.64 -25.55 7.13
CA GLY A 443 -8.08 -25.67 6.98
C GLY A 443 -8.71 -24.32 6.63
N ILE A 444 -9.76 -24.30 5.83
CA ILE A 444 -10.51 -23.08 5.50
C ILE A 444 -11.98 -23.31 5.80
N TYR A 445 -12.58 -22.39 6.53
CA TYR A 445 -14.03 -22.31 6.76
C TYR A 445 -14.51 -20.92 6.39
N MET A 446 -15.42 -20.86 5.41
CA MET A 446 -16.12 -19.63 5.05
C MET A 446 -17.59 -19.81 5.40
N ALA A 447 -18.18 -18.87 6.13
CA ALA A 447 -19.49 -19.08 6.72
C ALA A 447 -20.33 -17.81 6.76
N LYS A 448 -21.64 -18.00 6.86
CA LYS A 448 -22.59 -16.93 7.18
C LYS A 448 -23.37 -17.26 8.45
N MET A 449 -23.85 -16.20 9.12
CA MET A 449 -24.83 -16.32 10.20
C MET A 449 -26.22 -16.29 9.59
N ASP A 450 -27.10 -17.20 10.03
CA ASP A 450 -28.52 -17.11 9.69
C ASP A 450 -29.15 -15.86 10.30
N ILE A 451 -29.88 -15.10 9.49
CA ILE A 451 -30.60 -13.88 9.90
C ILE A 451 -32.11 -14.06 9.68
N PRO A 452 -32.99 -13.23 10.26
CA PRO A 452 -34.44 -13.37 10.11
C PRO A 452 -34.92 -13.52 8.65
N GLU A 453 -34.22 -12.90 7.71
CA GLU A 453 -34.48 -12.96 6.28
C GLU A 453 -34.42 -14.41 5.74
N ASP A 454 -33.51 -15.25 6.24
CA ASP A 454 -33.38 -16.66 5.85
C ASP A 454 -34.59 -17.53 6.29
N PHE A 455 -35.32 -17.10 7.33
CA PHE A 455 -36.50 -17.80 7.84
C PHE A 455 -37.81 -17.28 7.24
N ASN A 456 -37.82 -16.02 6.80
CA ASN A 456 -38.98 -15.39 6.17
C ASN A 456 -39.07 -15.63 4.66
N ASN A 457 -38.14 -16.42 4.10
CA ASN A 457 -37.91 -16.61 2.67
C ASN A 457 -37.84 -15.27 1.92
N GLN A 458 -37.06 -14.33 2.47
CA GLN A 458 -36.79 -13.05 1.84
C GLN A 458 -35.55 -13.18 0.95
N THR A 459 -35.61 -12.59 -0.24
CA THR A 459 -34.47 -12.59 -1.17
C THR A 459 -33.50 -11.48 -0.80
N TYR A 460 -32.24 -11.82 -0.62
CA TYR A 460 -31.12 -10.89 -0.43
C TYR A 460 -29.82 -11.50 -0.96
N LYS A 461 -28.75 -10.71 -1.04
CA LYS A 461 -27.42 -11.18 -1.44
C LYS A 461 -26.49 -11.20 -0.23
N ASP A 462 -25.92 -12.34 0.09
CA ASP A 462 -24.90 -12.44 1.14
C ASP A 462 -23.65 -11.62 0.79
N ASN A 463 -22.97 -11.13 1.84
CA ASN A 463 -21.66 -10.51 1.74
C ASN A 463 -20.60 -11.53 1.29
N ASP A 464 -19.45 -11.03 0.84
CA ASP A 464 -18.40 -11.87 0.26
C ASP A 464 -17.26 -12.09 1.25
N VAL A 465 -16.70 -13.29 1.23
CA VAL A 465 -15.45 -13.61 1.91
C VAL A 465 -14.51 -14.27 0.92
N VAL A 466 -13.25 -13.86 0.98
CA VAL A 466 -12.30 -14.10 -0.11
C VAL A 466 -11.01 -14.65 0.46
N PHE A 467 -10.56 -15.77 -0.11
CA PHE A 467 -9.22 -16.31 0.05
C PHE A 467 -8.47 -16.09 -1.27
N CYS A 468 -7.34 -15.39 -1.23
CA CYS A 468 -6.61 -14.99 -2.45
C CYS A 468 -5.32 -15.79 -2.64
N ASP A 469 -4.57 -16.03 -1.58
CA ASP A 469 -3.35 -16.81 -1.62
C ASP A 469 -2.93 -17.26 -0.22
N LEU A 470 -2.04 -18.24 -0.20
CA LEU A 470 -1.41 -18.83 0.96
C LEU A 470 0.03 -19.18 0.63
N VAL A 471 0.93 -18.80 1.51
CA VAL A 471 2.33 -19.22 1.52
C VAL A 471 2.63 -19.87 2.86
N VAL A 472 3.18 -21.07 2.82
CA VAL A 472 3.73 -21.76 3.99
C VAL A 472 5.22 -21.95 3.76
N GLN A 473 6.02 -21.44 4.68
CA GLN A 473 7.47 -21.57 4.66
C GLN A 473 7.92 -22.34 5.89
N LYS A 474 8.91 -23.20 5.72
CA LYS A 474 9.74 -23.71 6.81
C LYS A 474 10.67 -22.58 7.25
N VAL A 475 10.82 -22.42 8.55
CA VAL A 475 11.72 -21.42 9.13
C VAL A 475 12.93 -22.14 9.70
N ASN A 476 14.13 -21.67 9.38
CA ASN A 476 15.38 -22.20 9.88
C ASN A 476 15.91 -21.26 10.99
N PRO A 477 15.46 -21.40 12.26
CA PRO A 477 15.88 -20.49 13.32
C PRO A 477 17.36 -20.59 13.68
N GLU A 478 18.06 -21.64 13.25
CA GLU A 478 19.53 -21.71 13.37
C GLU A 478 20.25 -20.68 12.48
N ALA A 479 19.56 -20.13 11.47
CA ALA A 479 20.05 -18.96 10.73
C ALA A 479 20.14 -17.70 11.61
N ASP A 480 19.36 -17.65 12.71
CA ASP A 480 19.31 -16.53 13.66
C ASP A 480 20.39 -16.67 14.76
N VAL A 481 21.07 -17.84 14.88
CA VAL A 481 21.89 -18.20 16.07
C VAL A 481 23.33 -18.65 15.71
N LYS A 482 23.76 -18.54 14.47
CA LYS A 482 25.15 -18.81 14.07
C LYS A 482 25.67 -17.63 13.28
N ASN A 483 26.99 -17.44 13.30
CA ASN A 483 27.73 -16.42 12.54
C ASN A 483 27.52 -16.47 11.01
N ASN A 484 26.53 -17.19 10.49
CA ASN A 484 26.27 -17.38 9.08
C ASN A 484 25.32 -16.29 8.56
N PRO A 485 25.71 -15.55 7.51
CA PRO A 485 24.83 -14.56 6.89
C PRO A 485 23.54 -15.15 6.30
N GLU A 486 22.41 -14.46 6.53
CA GLU A 486 21.12 -14.80 5.95
C GLU A 486 21.05 -14.34 4.48
N VAL A 487 20.45 -15.16 3.61
CA VAL A 487 20.03 -14.71 2.28
C VAL A 487 18.87 -13.73 2.42
N ILE A 488 19.15 -12.45 2.27
CA ILE A 488 18.20 -11.35 2.46
C ILE A 488 17.61 -10.83 1.15
N ILE A 489 18.28 -11.08 0.02
CA ILE A 489 17.85 -10.69 -1.33
C ILE A 489 17.82 -11.97 -2.17
N HIS A 490 16.70 -12.23 -2.82
CA HIS A 490 16.54 -13.43 -3.65
C HIS A 490 16.75 -13.11 -5.12
N LYS A 491 17.13 -14.12 -5.92
CA LYS A 491 17.21 -13.98 -7.37
C LYS A 491 15.90 -13.41 -7.94
N GLY A 492 16.02 -12.32 -8.69
CA GLY A 492 14.92 -11.57 -9.31
C GLY A 492 14.28 -10.51 -8.40
N ASP A 493 14.72 -10.35 -7.16
CA ASP A 493 14.33 -9.21 -6.32
C ASP A 493 14.92 -7.93 -6.92
N GLU A 494 14.10 -6.87 -6.95
CA GLU A 494 14.51 -5.51 -7.31
C GLU A 494 14.80 -4.72 -6.03
N ILE A 495 16.00 -4.15 -5.96
CA ILE A 495 16.43 -3.23 -4.90
C ILE A 495 16.54 -1.84 -5.51
N MET A 496 15.74 -0.91 -4.98
CA MET A 496 15.76 0.49 -5.35
C MET A 496 16.26 1.30 -4.15
N ILE A 497 17.31 2.07 -4.38
CA ILE A 497 17.95 2.94 -3.40
C ILE A 497 17.66 4.38 -3.83
N ASP A 498 16.74 5.03 -3.14
CA ASP A 498 16.41 6.44 -3.36
C ASP A 498 17.32 7.29 -2.47
N CYS A 499 18.34 7.89 -3.08
CA CYS A 499 19.34 8.68 -2.35
C CYS A 499 18.82 10.06 -1.92
N GLU A 500 17.72 10.54 -2.51
CA GLU A 500 17.10 11.80 -2.11
C GLU A 500 16.20 11.61 -0.89
N ALA A 501 15.36 10.58 -0.90
CA ALA A 501 14.47 10.26 0.22
C ALA A 501 15.18 9.49 1.35
N GLY A 502 16.38 8.96 1.11
CA GLY A 502 17.14 8.19 2.09
C GLY A 502 16.44 6.87 2.45
N VAL A 503 15.87 6.20 1.44
CA VAL A 503 15.10 4.96 1.63
C VAL A 503 15.52 3.89 0.64
N ILE A 504 15.58 2.65 1.13
CA ILE A 504 15.81 1.46 0.31
C ILE A 504 14.52 0.65 0.27
N MET A 505 14.14 0.23 -0.92
CA MET A 505 12.96 -0.59 -1.18
C MET A 505 13.37 -1.90 -1.83
N LYS A 506 12.73 -3.00 -1.42
CA LYS A 506 12.80 -4.30 -2.07
C LYS A 506 11.43 -4.65 -2.64
N ASN A 507 11.32 -4.83 -3.95
CA ASN A 507 10.06 -5.10 -4.65
C ASN A 507 8.93 -4.12 -4.23
N GLY A 508 9.26 -2.83 -4.12
CA GLY A 508 8.33 -1.76 -3.72
C GLY A 508 7.96 -1.71 -2.23
N SER A 509 8.60 -2.49 -1.36
CA SER A 509 8.41 -2.44 0.10
C SER A 509 9.67 -1.95 0.81
N VAL A 510 9.54 -1.10 1.82
CA VAL A 510 10.68 -0.56 2.60
C VAL A 510 11.52 -1.71 3.18
N PHE A 511 12.85 -1.61 3.00
CA PHE A 511 13.82 -2.68 3.29
C PHE A 511 15.01 -2.21 4.16
N MET A 512 14.80 -1.19 4.98
CA MET A 512 15.85 -0.55 5.80
C MET A 512 16.37 -1.41 6.95
N GLU A 513 15.68 -2.49 7.32
CA GLU A 513 16.05 -3.33 8.47
C GLU A 513 17.37 -4.09 8.29
N ASN A 514 17.84 -4.24 7.04
CA ASN A 514 19.11 -4.88 6.70
C ASN A 514 20.23 -3.87 6.40
N LEU A 515 19.97 -2.56 6.53
CA LEU A 515 20.98 -1.53 6.28
C LEU A 515 22.02 -1.50 7.41
N ALA A 516 23.30 -1.59 7.04
CA ALA A 516 24.39 -1.50 7.99
C ALA A 516 24.47 -0.11 8.63
N ILE A 517 24.70 -0.11 9.94
CA ILE A 517 24.95 1.12 10.71
C ILE A 517 26.19 1.81 10.12
N GLY A 518 26.06 3.10 9.81
CA GLY A 518 27.12 3.91 9.20
C GLY A 518 26.99 4.07 7.68
N SER A 519 26.08 3.35 7.02
CA SER A 519 25.78 3.58 5.61
C SER A 519 25.25 5.01 5.39
N SER A 520 25.64 5.61 4.28
CA SER A 520 25.22 6.93 3.81
C SER A 520 24.70 6.85 2.38
N PHE A 521 23.78 7.76 2.01
CA PHE A 521 23.19 7.78 0.68
C PHE A 521 24.04 8.66 -0.25
N PRO A 522 24.65 8.11 -1.31
CA PRO A 522 25.56 8.86 -2.16
C PRO A 522 24.90 10.03 -2.88
N SER A 523 25.68 11.08 -3.11
CA SER A 523 25.34 12.16 -4.04
C SER A 523 26.49 12.41 -5.00
N PHE A 524 26.17 12.86 -6.21
CA PHE A 524 27.15 13.04 -7.28
C PHE A 524 27.16 14.49 -7.73
N PHE A 525 28.35 15.06 -7.89
CA PHE A 525 28.49 16.40 -8.44
C PHE A 525 28.52 16.33 -9.97
N GLY A 526 27.62 17.05 -10.64
CA GLY A 526 27.54 17.08 -12.10
C GLY A 526 28.85 17.54 -12.77
N GLY A 527 29.26 16.84 -13.82
CA GLY A 527 30.51 17.08 -14.56
C GLY A 527 31.77 16.56 -13.86
N TYR A 528 31.63 15.90 -12.71
CA TYR A 528 32.75 15.27 -12.00
C TYR A 528 32.77 13.76 -12.26
N GLN A 529 33.97 13.21 -12.42
CA GLN A 529 34.18 11.77 -12.56
C GLN A 529 34.30 11.13 -11.18
N THR A 530 33.29 10.37 -10.79
CA THR A 530 33.24 9.67 -9.50
C THR A 530 33.50 8.18 -9.71
N PRO A 531 34.55 7.61 -9.09
CA PRO A 531 34.73 6.16 -9.07
C PRO A 531 33.68 5.52 -8.16
N VAL A 532 33.18 4.36 -8.58
CA VAL A 532 32.24 3.56 -7.80
C VAL A 532 32.61 2.09 -7.81
N ALA A 533 32.29 1.41 -6.72
CA ALA A 533 32.37 -0.04 -6.61
C ALA A 533 31.01 -0.58 -6.12
N PHE A 534 30.66 -1.77 -6.57
CA PHE A 534 29.37 -2.38 -6.27
C PHE A 534 29.48 -3.90 -6.28
N SER A 535 28.62 -4.56 -5.50
CA SER A 535 28.68 -6.02 -5.33
C SER A 535 28.25 -6.76 -6.58
N GLU A 536 28.88 -7.91 -6.84
CA GLU A 536 28.45 -8.88 -7.85
C GLU A 536 27.08 -9.50 -7.51
N GLY A 537 26.52 -10.28 -8.44
CA GLY A 537 25.25 -10.98 -8.25
C GLY A 537 24.00 -10.12 -8.41
N ALA A 538 24.15 -8.92 -8.98
CA ALA A 538 23.06 -8.05 -9.41
C ALA A 538 23.41 -7.29 -10.70
N GLU A 539 22.39 -6.98 -11.49
CA GLU A 539 22.47 -6.02 -12.60
C GLU A 539 22.19 -4.63 -12.05
N TRP A 540 23.11 -3.69 -12.26
CA TRP A 540 23.06 -2.36 -11.66
C TRP A 540 22.76 -1.29 -12.69
N SER A 541 21.90 -0.34 -12.32
CA SER A 541 21.71 0.91 -13.07
C SER A 541 21.50 2.08 -12.13
N ILE A 542 21.70 3.29 -12.65
CA ILE A 542 21.51 4.54 -11.92
C ILE A 542 20.62 5.44 -12.76
N GLU A 543 19.52 5.89 -12.18
CA GLU A 543 18.64 6.91 -12.73
C GLU A 543 18.88 8.24 -12.00
N TYR A 544 19.00 9.32 -12.75
CA TYR A 544 19.20 10.64 -12.17
C TYR A 544 18.65 11.74 -13.08
N ARG A 545 18.46 12.93 -12.51
CA ARG A 545 18.21 14.16 -13.29
C ARG A 545 19.42 15.09 -13.12
N PRO A 546 20.05 15.54 -14.22
CA PRO A 546 21.05 16.59 -14.16
C PRO A 546 20.50 17.80 -13.41
N THR A 547 21.32 18.43 -12.57
CA THR A 547 20.92 19.65 -11.86
C THR A 547 21.87 20.81 -12.18
N THR A 548 21.31 22.02 -12.16
CA THR A 548 22.07 23.28 -12.29
C THR A 548 21.54 24.36 -11.35
N TYR A 549 22.32 25.40 -11.13
CA TYR A 549 21.80 26.74 -10.80
C TYR A 549 21.73 27.61 -12.06
#